data_AF-A0A382WBI1-F1
#
_entry.id   AF-A0A382WBI1-F1
#
_cell.length_a   1.000
_cell.length_b   1.000
_cell.length_c   1.000
_cell.angle_alpha   90.00
_cell.angle_beta   90.00
_cell.angle_gamma   90.00
#
_symmetry.space_group_name_H-M   'P 1'
#
loop_
_entity.id
_entity.type
_entity.pdbx_description
1 polymer ?
#
loop_
_entity_poly.entity_id
_entity_poly.type
_entity_poly.pdbx_seq_one_letter_code
_entity_poly.pdbx_strand_id
1 'polypeptide(L)'
;VEAMNRYGTDKPDMRFEMPVQEVSEAFRDGAFKVFRGLVDQGGSIRALVVPGAGRQSRAQLDKLVDEAISLGAKGLVWVRRSEEGDVQSSILKVAGAQALTRVVDMVGAQADDLTLLAGGFGFEASELLGQLRLLLAQREGLIDENRMALAWVVDFPLLEWSETEQRLVSMHHPFTSPRSEDLERLESDPASVRAQAYDLVLNGSEIAGGSIRIHDSSVQASIFRLLKISDDDAKMRFGFFLDALEYGTPPHGGIAFGLDRIIAILAGEPSIRDVMAFP
;
A
#
# COMPACT_ATOMS: atom_id res chain seq x y z
N VAL A 1 2.98 -3.13 6.81
CA VAL A 1 3.81 -1.91 6.55
C VAL A 1 4.75 -2.07 5.34
N GLU A 2 5.48 -3.18 5.21
CA GLU A 2 6.43 -3.36 4.09
C GLU A 2 5.77 -3.23 2.70
N ALA A 3 4.67 -3.93 2.45
CA ALA A 3 3.99 -3.91 1.15
C ALA A 3 3.56 -2.48 0.75
N MET A 4 2.91 -1.76 1.66
CA MET A 4 2.57 -0.34 1.46
C MET A 4 3.80 0.51 1.21
N ASN A 5 4.88 0.29 1.96
CA ASN A 5 6.08 1.11 1.82
C ASN A 5 6.81 0.90 0.49
N ARG A 6 6.96 -0.36 0.07
CA ARG A 6 7.74 -0.76 -1.10
C ARG A 6 6.94 -0.78 -2.39
N TYR A 7 5.63 -0.95 -2.33
CA TYR A 7 4.80 -1.14 -3.52
C TYR A 7 3.56 -0.25 -3.56
N GLY A 8 3.26 0.48 -2.48
CA GLY A 8 2.09 1.37 -2.42
C GLY A 8 0.75 0.63 -2.39
N THR A 9 0.75 -0.66 -2.07
CA THR A 9 -0.46 -1.48 -2.03
C THR A 9 -0.26 -2.69 -1.12
N ASP A 10 -1.35 -3.17 -0.55
CA ASP A 10 -1.48 -4.44 0.17
C ASP A 10 -1.65 -5.66 -0.75
N LYS A 11 -1.75 -5.46 -2.07
CA LYS A 11 -1.80 -6.51 -3.09
C LYS A 11 -0.73 -6.29 -4.16
N PRO A 12 0.57 -6.37 -3.80
CA PRO A 12 1.64 -6.05 -4.74
C PRO A 12 1.72 -7.05 -5.89
N ASP A 13 1.91 -6.53 -7.10
CA ASP A 13 2.31 -7.36 -8.24
C ASP A 13 3.83 -7.59 -8.20
N MET A 14 4.20 -8.83 -7.89
CA MET A 14 5.59 -9.27 -7.71
C MET A 14 6.24 -9.80 -8.99
N ARG A 15 5.58 -9.68 -10.15
CA ARG A 15 6.13 -10.11 -11.44
C ARG A 15 7.33 -9.26 -11.89
N PHE A 16 7.47 -8.06 -11.33
CA PHE A 16 8.56 -7.12 -11.57
C PHE A 16 8.92 -6.38 -10.27
N GLU A 17 10.14 -5.83 -10.16
CA GLU A 17 10.63 -5.24 -8.90
C GLU A 17 10.11 -3.80 -8.68
N MET A 18 10.69 -2.79 -9.35
CA MET A 18 10.30 -1.36 -9.25
C MET A 18 9.82 -0.91 -7.85
N PRO A 19 10.64 -1.07 -6.79
CA PRO A 19 10.22 -0.70 -5.46
C PRO A 19 10.14 0.82 -5.31
N VAL A 20 9.16 1.27 -4.54
CA VAL A 20 9.09 2.62 -3.98
C VAL A 20 10.14 2.74 -2.88
N GLN A 21 10.91 3.82 -2.91
CA GLN A 21 12.02 4.07 -2.00
C GLN A 21 11.86 5.43 -1.33
N GLU A 22 12.14 5.52 -0.04
CA GLU A 22 12.11 6.80 0.67
C GLU A 22 13.39 7.60 0.42
N VAL A 23 13.25 8.87 0.07
CA VAL A 23 14.36 9.78 -0.27
C VAL A 23 14.26 11.12 0.48
N SER A 24 13.48 11.17 1.56
CA SER A 24 13.25 12.36 2.40
C SER A 24 14.55 13.06 2.80
N GLU A 25 15.60 12.29 3.10
CA GLU A 25 16.90 12.79 3.53
C GLU A 25 17.57 13.71 2.50
N ALA A 26 17.40 13.46 1.20
CA ALA A 26 18.01 14.28 0.15
C ALA A 26 17.55 15.75 0.15
N PHE A 27 16.39 16.01 0.75
CA PHE A 27 15.71 17.31 0.76
C PHE A 27 15.65 17.99 2.14
N ARG A 28 16.10 17.33 3.22
CA ARG A 28 16.04 17.88 4.60
C ARG A 28 16.75 19.24 4.72
N ASP A 29 17.92 19.37 4.12
CA ASP A 29 18.68 20.63 4.06
C ASP A 29 18.56 21.35 2.69
N GLY A 30 17.53 20.99 1.92
CA GLY A 30 17.36 21.45 0.55
C GLY A 30 16.78 22.86 0.40
N ALA A 31 16.99 23.45 -0.77
CA ALA A 31 16.39 24.74 -1.15
C ALA A 31 14.91 24.61 -1.59
N PHE A 32 14.46 23.39 -1.92
CA PHE A 32 13.08 23.15 -2.36
C PHE A 32 12.11 23.15 -1.19
N LYS A 33 11.55 24.33 -0.88
CA LYS A 33 10.71 24.57 0.30
C LYS A 33 9.50 23.66 0.42
N VAL A 34 8.90 23.21 -0.69
CA VAL A 34 7.71 22.34 -0.67
C VAL A 34 8.04 21.01 -0.01
N PHE A 35 9.10 20.35 -0.46
CA PHE A 35 9.56 19.06 0.06
C PHE A 35 10.17 19.19 1.45
N ARG A 36 10.99 20.23 1.70
CA ARG A 36 11.53 20.47 3.03
C ARG A 36 10.41 20.70 4.06
N GLY A 37 9.46 21.57 3.75
CA GLY A 37 8.34 21.88 4.65
C GLY A 37 7.43 20.67 4.91
N LEU A 38 7.28 19.77 3.94
CA LEU A 38 6.57 18.50 4.13
C LEU A 38 7.32 17.59 5.11
N VAL A 39 8.64 17.43 4.94
CA VAL A 39 9.47 16.61 5.83
C VAL A 39 9.47 17.19 7.25
N ASP A 40 9.55 18.52 7.39
CA ASP A 40 9.49 19.21 8.69
C ASP A 40 8.16 18.96 9.43
N GLN A 41 7.08 18.68 8.70
CA GLN A 41 5.76 18.37 9.25
C GLN A 41 5.55 16.86 9.51
N GLY A 42 6.57 16.03 9.32
CA GLY A 42 6.48 14.58 9.49
C GLY A 42 5.94 13.83 8.26
N GLY A 43 5.83 14.50 7.11
CA GLY A 43 5.59 13.83 5.83
C GLY A 43 6.85 13.15 5.28
N SER A 44 6.69 12.36 4.23
CA SER A 44 7.80 11.67 3.55
C SER A 44 7.84 11.98 2.06
N ILE A 45 9.03 11.90 1.49
CA ILE A 45 9.26 12.02 0.04
C ILE A 45 9.73 10.66 -0.45
N ARG A 46 9.06 10.14 -1.47
CA ARG A 46 9.35 8.83 -2.03
C ARG A 46 9.60 8.90 -3.51
N ALA A 47 10.33 7.91 -3.98
CA ALA A 47 10.82 7.79 -5.33
C ALA A 47 10.45 6.45 -5.95
N LEU A 48 10.15 6.46 -7.24
CA LEU A 48 9.97 5.28 -8.08
C LEU A 48 10.91 5.39 -9.28
N VAL A 49 11.71 4.35 -9.51
CA VAL A 49 12.55 4.24 -10.71
C VAL A 49 11.80 3.41 -11.75
N VAL A 50 11.70 3.96 -12.96
CA VAL A 50 11.06 3.34 -14.12
C VAL A 50 12.14 3.05 -15.16
N PRO A 51 12.58 1.79 -15.28
CA PRO A 51 13.69 1.42 -16.15
C PRO A 51 13.49 1.84 -17.60
N GLY A 52 14.49 2.48 -18.19
CA GLY A 52 14.49 2.89 -19.61
C GLY A 52 13.53 4.03 -19.98
N ALA A 53 12.67 4.50 -19.08
CA ALA A 53 11.66 5.53 -19.38
C ALA A 53 12.23 6.97 -19.45
N GLY A 54 13.52 7.19 -19.20
CA GLY A 54 14.20 8.47 -19.32
C GLY A 54 14.20 9.04 -20.75
N ARG A 55 14.01 8.17 -21.76
CA ARG A 55 13.86 8.52 -23.18
C ARG A 55 12.60 9.33 -23.51
N GLN A 56 11.64 9.41 -22.59
CA GLN A 56 10.38 10.11 -22.82
C GLN A 56 10.62 11.61 -23.10
N SER A 57 9.85 12.15 -24.06
CA SER A 57 9.86 13.57 -24.36
C SER A 57 9.26 14.39 -23.22
N ARG A 58 9.59 15.69 -23.17
CA ARG A 58 9.04 16.58 -22.12
C ARG A 58 7.51 16.63 -22.13
N ALA A 59 6.90 16.63 -23.31
CA ALA A 59 5.44 16.60 -23.43
C ALA A 59 4.81 15.30 -22.89
N GLN A 60 5.51 14.16 -22.97
CA GLN A 60 5.04 12.91 -22.36
C GLN A 60 5.17 12.96 -20.84
N LEU A 61 6.27 13.53 -20.32
CA LEU A 61 6.47 13.71 -18.88
C LEU A 61 5.44 14.67 -18.28
N ASP A 62 5.10 15.76 -18.97
CA ASP A 62 4.06 16.69 -18.52
C ASP A 62 2.69 16.00 -18.46
N LYS A 63 2.35 15.15 -19.45
CA LYS A 63 1.12 14.31 -19.38
C LYS A 63 1.14 13.32 -18.22
N LEU A 64 2.30 12.76 -17.88
CA LEU A 64 2.43 11.86 -16.73
C LEU A 64 2.19 12.60 -15.40
N VAL A 65 2.59 13.88 -15.32
CA VAL A 65 2.26 14.74 -14.17
C VAL A 65 0.75 14.99 -14.11
N ASP A 66 0.10 15.30 -15.23
CA ASP A 66 -1.36 15.48 -15.28
C ASP A 66 -2.12 14.20 -14.88
N GLU A 67 -1.64 13.03 -15.32
CA GLU A 67 -2.18 11.73 -14.95
C GLU A 67 -2.06 11.48 -13.43
N ALA A 68 -0.90 11.76 -12.84
CA ALA A 68 -0.73 11.67 -11.40
C ALA A 68 -1.68 12.62 -10.64
N ILE A 69 -1.88 13.85 -11.13
CA ILE A 69 -2.85 14.79 -10.55
C ILE A 69 -4.27 14.23 -10.63
N SER A 70 -4.64 13.59 -11.75
CA SER A 70 -5.96 12.94 -11.91
C SER A 70 -6.19 11.77 -10.94
N LEU A 71 -5.10 11.13 -10.48
CA LEU A 71 -5.11 10.10 -9.43
C LEU A 71 -5.09 10.70 -8.01
N GLY A 72 -5.22 12.01 -7.86
CA GLY A 72 -5.28 12.70 -6.58
C GLY A 72 -3.96 13.27 -6.07
N ALA A 73 -2.88 13.22 -6.87
CA ALA A 73 -1.61 13.82 -6.48
C ALA A 73 -1.70 15.35 -6.40
N LYS A 74 -1.08 15.94 -5.38
CA LYS A 74 -0.84 17.40 -5.33
C LYS A 74 0.23 17.85 -6.33
N GLY A 75 1.04 16.91 -6.81
CA GLY A 75 2.06 17.12 -7.83
C GLY A 75 2.93 15.88 -7.96
N LEU A 76 3.64 15.81 -9.09
CA LEU A 76 4.62 14.78 -9.39
C LEU A 76 5.87 15.46 -9.92
N VAL A 77 7.04 15.06 -9.40
CA VAL A 77 8.32 15.55 -9.90
C VAL A 77 8.99 14.41 -10.64
N TRP A 78 9.53 14.67 -11.83
CA TRP A 78 10.37 13.73 -12.55
C TRP A 78 11.82 14.19 -12.56
N VAL A 79 12.73 13.23 -12.57
CA VAL A 79 14.18 13.42 -12.69
C VAL A 79 14.71 12.37 -13.65
N ARG A 80 15.56 12.77 -14.59
CA ARG A 80 16.31 11.86 -15.46
C ARG A 80 17.75 12.33 -15.59
N ARG A 81 18.68 11.44 -15.94
CA ARG A 81 20.04 11.82 -16.33
C ARG A 81 20.10 12.06 -17.85
N SER A 82 20.88 13.03 -18.29
CA SER A 82 21.32 13.14 -19.68
C SER A 82 22.42 12.11 -19.98
N GLU A 83 22.74 11.93 -21.25
CA GLU A 83 23.88 11.11 -21.70
C GLU A 83 25.22 11.60 -21.11
N GLU A 84 25.31 12.90 -20.80
CA GLU A 84 26.49 13.55 -20.22
C GLU A 84 26.56 13.39 -18.69
N GLY A 85 25.54 12.77 -18.07
CA GLY A 85 25.47 12.52 -16.63
C GLY A 85 24.77 13.61 -15.82
N ASP A 86 24.41 14.73 -16.43
CA ASP A 86 23.69 15.83 -15.78
C ASP A 86 22.22 15.48 -15.51
N VAL A 87 21.73 15.92 -14.35
CA VAL A 87 20.31 15.74 -13.99
C VAL A 87 19.42 16.77 -14.67
N GLN A 88 18.31 16.30 -15.25
CA GLN A 88 17.24 17.11 -15.80
C GLN A 88 15.96 16.93 -14.99
N SER A 89 15.28 18.03 -14.66
CA SER A 89 14.00 18.04 -13.95
C SER A 89 13.27 19.36 -14.13
N SER A 90 11.95 19.36 -13.95
CA SER A 90 11.14 20.59 -13.86
C SER A 90 11.54 21.47 -12.68
N ILE A 91 12.09 20.90 -11.60
CA ILE A 91 12.45 21.64 -10.39
C ILE A 91 13.95 21.92 -10.25
N LEU A 92 14.78 21.64 -11.27
CA LEU A 92 16.24 21.74 -11.20
C LEU A 92 16.74 23.09 -10.67
N LYS A 93 16.15 24.20 -11.13
CA LYS A 93 16.52 25.57 -10.70
C LYS A 93 16.21 25.84 -9.22
N VAL A 94 15.23 25.15 -8.65
CA VAL A 94 14.73 25.40 -7.28
C VAL A 94 15.32 24.40 -6.29
N ALA A 95 15.42 23.12 -6.66
CA ALA A 95 15.99 22.07 -5.83
C ALA A 95 17.53 22.02 -5.88
N GLY A 96 18.11 22.47 -6.99
CA GLY A 96 19.54 22.39 -7.26
C GLY A 96 19.96 21.01 -7.76
N ALA A 97 21.00 20.97 -8.60
CA ALA A 97 21.52 19.75 -9.20
C ALA A 97 22.01 18.74 -8.16
N GLN A 98 22.62 19.22 -7.06
CA GLN A 98 23.17 18.36 -6.01
C GLN A 98 22.09 17.52 -5.32
N ALA A 99 20.94 18.13 -4.98
CA ALA A 99 19.85 17.40 -4.32
C ALA A 99 19.25 16.33 -5.24
N LEU A 100 19.00 16.68 -6.50
CA LEU A 100 18.46 15.73 -7.48
C LEU A 100 19.44 14.61 -7.81
N THR A 101 20.74 14.90 -7.91
CA THR A 101 21.77 13.88 -8.11
C THR A 101 21.81 12.89 -6.94
N ARG A 102 21.79 13.40 -5.70
CA ARG A 102 21.69 12.54 -4.50
C ARG A 102 20.49 11.60 -4.56
N VAL A 103 19.33 12.09 -4.97
CA VAL A 103 18.13 11.26 -5.11
C VAL A 103 18.36 10.12 -6.10
N VAL A 104 18.85 10.43 -7.30
CA VAL A 104 19.08 9.43 -8.35
C VAL A 104 20.14 8.40 -7.91
N ASP A 105 21.17 8.84 -7.17
CA ASP A 105 22.18 7.96 -6.57
C ASP A 105 21.59 7.05 -5.48
N MET A 106 20.78 7.61 -4.56
CA MET A 106 20.14 6.86 -3.47
C MET A 106 19.26 5.72 -3.99
N VAL A 107 18.52 5.96 -5.07
CA VAL A 107 17.61 4.96 -5.67
C VAL A 107 18.27 4.04 -6.68
N GLY A 108 19.56 4.28 -6.98
CA GLY A 108 20.35 3.47 -7.92
C GLY A 108 19.92 3.59 -9.38
N ALA A 109 19.25 4.68 -9.76
CA ALA A 109 18.78 4.86 -11.14
C ALA A 109 19.96 5.05 -12.11
N GLN A 110 19.93 4.27 -13.19
CA GLN A 110 20.96 4.24 -14.22
C GLN A 110 20.73 5.33 -15.28
N ALA A 111 21.63 5.39 -16.27
CA ALA A 111 21.36 6.12 -17.50
C ALA A 111 20.09 5.58 -18.17
N ASP A 112 19.34 6.47 -18.84
CA ASP A 112 18.05 6.18 -19.48
C ASP A 112 16.88 5.83 -18.56
N ASP A 113 17.06 5.79 -17.24
CA ASP A 113 15.95 5.61 -16.30
C ASP A 113 15.19 6.92 -16.02
N LEU A 114 13.91 6.78 -15.67
CA LEU A 114 13.09 7.87 -15.16
C LEU A 114 12.86 7.68 -13.66
N THR A 115 13.23 8.68 -12.86
CA THR A 115 12.91 8.72 -11.43
C THR A 115 11.72 9.66 -11.21
N LEU A 116 10.66 9.15 -10.60
CA LEU A 116 9.48 9.90 -10.20
C LEU A 116 9.49 10.12 -8.70
N LEU A 117 9.14 11.34 -8.26
CA LEU A 117 9.10 11.72 -6.85
C LEU A 117 7.72 12.23 -6.48
N ALA A 118 7.20 11.73 -5.35
CA ALA A 118 5.97 12.18 -4.73
C ALA A 118 6.21 12.44 -3.24
N GLY A 119 5.46 13.38 -2.68
CA GLY A 119 5.48 13.67 -1.25
C GLY A 119 4.07 13.62 -0.67
N GLY A 120 3.94 13.07 0.54
CA GLY A 120 2.67 12.98 1.24
C GLY A 120 2.83 12.55 2.70
N PHE A 121 1.72 12.49 3.42
CA PHE A 121 1.66 11.98 4.79
C PHE A 121 1.30 10.50 4.81
N GLY A 122 1.75 9.76 5.82
CA GLY A 122 1.49 8.32 5.93
C GLY A 122 1.94 7.56 4.67
N PHE A 123 1.00 6.89 4.00
CA PHE A 123 1.27 6.12 2.79
C PHE A 123 0.91 6.85 1.48
N GLU A 124 0.38 8.08 1.52
CA GLU A 124 -0.11 8.82 0.32
C GLU A 124 0.88 8.81 -0.85
N ALA A 125 2.15 9.12 -0.58
CA ALA A 125 3.19 9.11 -1.60
C ALA A 125 3.46 7.72 -2.17
N SER A 126 3.40 6.69 -1.32
CA SER A 126 3.62 5.31 -1.75
C SER A 126 2.46 4.81 -2.59
N GLU A 127 1.22 5.09 -2.19
CA GLU A 127 0.01 4.67 -2.91
C GLU A 127 -0.03 5.26 -4.32
N LEU A 128 0.25 6.56 -4.45
CA LEU A 128 0.36 7.21 -5.75
C LEU A 128 1.44 6.54 -6.62
N LEU A 129 2.65 6.36 -6.07
CA LEU A 129 3.74 5.73 -6.81
C LEU A 129 3.47 4.25 -7.10
N GLY A 130 2.71 3.54 -6.27
CA GLY A 130 2.27 2.17 -6.50
C GLY A 130 1.30 2.05 -7.67
N GLN A 131 0.36 2.99 -7.80
CA GLN A 131 -0.52 3.08 -8.96
C GLN A 131 0.26 3.38 -10.25
N LEU A 132 1.16 4.38 -10.20
CA LEU A 132 2.03 4.72 -11.34
C LEU A 132 2.98 3.57 -11.69
N ARG A 133 3.46 2.81 -10.71
CA ARG A 133 4.29 1.62 -10.91
C ARG A 133 3.61 0.59 -11.79
N LEU A 134 2.37 0.21 -11.49
CA LEU A 134 1.62 -0.76 -12.31
C LEU A 134 1.38 -0.23 -13.73
N LEU A 135 0.92 1.02 -13.82
CA LEU A 135 0.61 1.67 -15.08
C LEU A 135 1.83 1.80 -15.99
N LEU A 136 2.98 2.20 -15.44
CA LEU A 136 4.21 2.36 -16.19
C LEU A 136 4.87 1.02 -16.51
N ALA A 137 4.80 0.04 -15.62
CA ALA A 137 5.26 -1.31 -15.92
C ALA A 137 4.51 -1.92 -17.11
N GLN A 138 3.19 -1.69 -17.19
CA GLN A 138 2.40 -2.12 -18.34
C GLN A 138 2.79 -1.37 -19.63
N ARG A 139 2.91 -0.04 -19.58
CA ARG A 139 3.28 0.80 -20.74
C ARG A 139 4.67 0.50 -21.28
N GLU A 140 5.61 0.21 -20.39
CA GLU A 140 7.01 -0.09 -20.74
C GLU A 140 7.24 -1.58 -21.00
N GLY A 141 6.22 -2.43 -20.89
CA GLY A 141 6.31 -3.87 -21.18
C GLY A 141 7.17 -4.65 -20.17
N LEU A 142 7.21 -4.20 -18.91
CA LEU A 142 8.05 -4.79 -17.86
C LEU A 142 7.38 -5.97 -17.13
N ILE A 143 6.11 -6.23 -17.42
CA ILE A 143 5.34 -7.30 -16.77
C ILE A 143 5.53 -8.60 -17.57
N ASP A 144 6.08 -9.62 -16.92
CA ASP A 144 6.10 -10.98 -17.49
C ASP A 144 4.72 -11.62 -17.33
N GLU A 145 3.93 -11.61 -18.41
CA GLU A 145 2.56 -12.14 -18.40
C GLU A 145 2.49 -13.66 -18.21
N ASN A 146 3.59 -14.40 -18.41
CA ASN A 146 3.63 -15.84 -18.18
C ASN A 146 4.05 -16.20 -16.75
N ARG A 147 4.53 -15.22 -15.97
CA ARG A 147 4.97 -15.44 -14.61
C ARG A 147 3.78 -15.42 -13.66
N MET A 148 3.72 -16.43 -12.79
CA MET A 148 2.86 -16.40 -11.61
C MET A 148 3.71 -16.01 -10.40
N ALA A 149 3.30 -14.95 -9.71
CA ALA A 149 3.96 -14.45 -8.53
C ALA A 149 2.96 -14.39 -7.38
N LEU A 150 3.16 -15.28 -6.40
CA LEU A 150 2.39 -15.33 -5.16
C LEU A 150 3.12 -14.55 -4.06
N ALA A 151 2.35 -13.84 -3.25
CA ALA A 151 2.84 -13.18 -2.05
C ALA A 151 1.82 -13.31 -0.91
N TRP A 152 2.32 -13.55 0.29
CA TRP A 152 1.55 -13.35 1.52
C TRP A 152 1.75 -11.93 2.00
N VAL A 153 0.67 -11.21 2.26
CA VAL A 153 0.69 -9.96 3.00
C VAL A 153 0.12 -10.25 4.38
N VAL A 154 0.88 -9.85 5.40
CA VAL A 154 0.62 -10.15 6.81
C VAL A 154 0.85 -8.91 7.65
N ASP A 155 0.54 -9.01 8.94
CA ASP A 155 0.74 -7.92 9.92
C ASP A 155 0.01 -6.64 9.52
N PHE A 156 -1.23 -6.81 9.06
CA PHE A 156 -2.17 -5.73 8.87
C PHE A 156 -2.46 -5.03 10.20
N PRO A 157 -2.77 -3.72 10.19
CA PRO A 157 -3.34 -3.07 11.37
C PRO A 157 -4.64 -3.79 11.79
N LEU A 158 -4.90 -3.87 13.09
CA LEU A 158 -6.17 -4.41 13.60
C LEU A 158 -7.32 -3.44 13.31
N LEU A 159 -7.05 -2.16 13.55
CA LEU A 159 -7.99 -1.06 13.45
C LEU A 159 -7.38 0.05 12.59
N GLU A 160 -8.23 0.79 11.89
CA GLU A 160 -7.87 2.02 11.20
C GLU A 160 -8.78 3.17 11.62
N TRP A 161 -8.27 4.39 11.54
CA TRP A 161 -9.09 5.58 11.74
C TRP A 161 -9.87 5.88 10.45
N SER A 162 -11.19 5.88 10.55
CA SER A 162 -12.06 6.31 9.46
C SER A 162 -12.28 7.83 9.54
N GLU A 163 -11.79 8.56 8.56
CA GLU A 163 -12.07 10.00 8.43
C GLU A 163 -13.56 10.27 8.13
N THR A 164 -14.27 9.34 7.49
CA THR A 164 -15.71 9.49 7.24
C THR A 164 -16.53 9.28 8.50
N GLU A 165 -16.20 8.26 9.30
CA GLU A 165 -16.97 7.91 10.49
C GLU A 165 -16.44 8.57 11.78
N GLN A 166 -15.29 9.24 11.71
CA GLN A 166 -14.61 9.90 12.83
C GLN A 166 -14.46 8.94 14.04
N ARG A 167 -14.09 7.68 13.74
CA ARG A 167 -13.87 6.62 14.73
C ARG A 167 -12.95 5.52 14.18
N LEU A 168 -12.46 4.68 15.08
CA LEU A 168 -11.77 3.45 14.70
C LEU A 168 -12.77 2.46 14.09
N VAL A 169 -12.37 1.85 12.98
CA VAL A 169 -13.08 0.76 12.30
C VAL A 169 -12.15 -0.44 12.17
N SER A 170 -12.71 -1.64 11.97
CA SER A 170 -11.91 -2.85 11.76
C SER A 170 -11.36 -2.89 10.33
N MET A 171 -10.08 -3.18 10.17
CA MET A 171 -9.47 -3.37 8.85
C MET A 171 -10.02 -4.59 8.10
N HIS A 172 -10.36 -5.65 8.83
CA HIS A 172 -10.88 -6.89 8.26
C HIS A 172 -12.28 -7.16 8.84
N HIS A 173 -12.37 -8.10 9.79
CA HIS A 173 -13.59 -8.40 10.53
C HIS A 173 -13.38 -8.11 12.02
N PRO A 174 -14.40 -7.62 12.77
CA PRO A 174 -14.31 -7.36 14.21
C PRO A 174 -14.04 -8.60 15.11
N PHE A 175 -13.89 -9.79 14.51
CA PHE A 175 -13.55 -11.04 15.19
C PHE A 175 -12.09 -11.45 14.96
N THR A 176 -11.31 -10.61 14.29
CA THR A 176 -9.90 -10.86 13.99
C THR A 176 -9.06 -10.70 15.24
N SER A 177 -8.27 -11.71 15.58
CA SER A 177 -7.41 -11.68 16.75
C SER A 177 -6.29 -10.65 16.59
N PRO A 178 -5.98 -9.87 17.63
CA PRO A 178 -4.72 -9.14 17.69
C PRO A 178 -3.54 -10.13 17.76
N ARG A 179 -2.36 -9.67 17.36
CA ARG A 179 -1.08 -10.30 17.70
C ARG A 179 -0.92 -10.31 19.21
N SER A 180 -0.51 -11.45 19.77
CA SER A 180 -0.42 -11.62 21.22
C SER A 180 0.57 -10.65 21.87
N GLU A 181 1.62 -10.28 21.14
CA GLU A 181 2.65 -9.32 21.54
C GLU A 181 2.13 -7.88 21.62
N ASP A 182 0.99 -7.60 21.00
CA ASP A 182 0.42 -6.25 20.89
C ASP A 182 -0.79 -6.05 21.82
N LEU A 183 -1.25 -7.11 22.51
CA LEU A 183 -2.45 -7.09 23.37
C LEU A 183 -2.41 -6.00 24.45
N GLU A 184 -1.26 -5.76 25.07
CA GLU A 184 -1.12 -4.73 26.11
C GLU A 184 -1.37 -3.32 25.58
N ARG A 185 -1.17 -3.09 24.27
CA ARG A 185 -1.36 -1.80 23.61
C ARG A 185 -2.78 -1.58 23.12
N LEU A 186 -3.65 -2.58 23.22
CA LEU A 186 -5.00 -2.55 22.67
C LEU A 186 -5.82 -1.35 23.17
N GLU A 187 -5.71 -0.98 24.45
CA GLU A 187 -6.41 0.18 25.00
C GLU A 187 -5.61 1.48 24.95
N SER A 188 -4.27 1.41 25.08
CA SER A 188 -3.43 2.61 25.16
C SER A 188 -3.01 3.19 23.80
N ASP A 189 -2.78 2.34 22.81
CA ASP A 189 -2.35 2.70 21.45
C ASP A 189 -2.91 1.70 20.41
N PRO A 190 -4.25 1.67 20.23
CA PRO A 190 -4.95 0.72 19.36
C PRO A 190 -4.50 0.78 17.90
N ALA A 191 -4.03 1.94 17.43
CA ALA A 191 -3.58 2.13 16.05
C ALA A 191 -2.30 1.36 15.73
N SER A 192 -1.48 1.04 16.74
CA SER A 192 -0.23 0.29 16.58
C SER A 192 -0.40 -1.24 16.66
N VAL A 193 -1.60 -1.71 17.01
CA VAL A 193 -1.88 -3.14 17.20
C VAL A 193 -2.05 -3.82 15.86
N ARG A 194 -1.28 -4.90 15.65
CA ARG A 194 -1.38 -5.72 14.44
C ARG A 194 -2.41 -6.82 14.62
N ALA A 195 -3.13 -7.09 13.54
CA ALA A 195 -3.98 -8.25 13.40
C ALA A 195 -3.16 -9.51 13.08
N GLN A 196 -3.64 -10.65 13.54
CA GLN A 196 -3.30 -11.97 12.99
C GLN A 196 -4.12 -12.24 11.72
N ALA A 197 -4.03 -11.32 10.77
CA ALA A 197 -4.67 -11.40 9.45
C ALA A 197 -3.62 -11.62 8.37
N TYR A 198 -4.05 -12.25 7.29
CA TYR A 198 -3.20 -12.62 6.18
C TYR A 198 -4.00 -12.70 4.88
N ASP A 199 -3.43 -12.12 3.82
CA ASP A 199 -3.97 -12.17 2.47
C ASP A 199 -2.97 -12.84 1.54
N LEU A 200 -3.50 -13.68 0.65
CA LEU A 200 -2.75 -14.28 -0.45
C LEU A 200 -3.03 -13.48 -1.72
N VAL A 201 -1.95 -13.00 -2.32
CA VAL A 201 -1.97 -12.17 -3.52
C VAL A 201 -1.32 -12.96 -4.66
N LEU A 202 -1.95 -12.94 -5.83
CA LEU A 202 -1.46 -13.51 -7.08
C LEU A 202 -1.44 -12.42 -8.14
N ASN A 203 -0.26 -12.10 -8.69
CA ASN A 203 -0.10 -11.14 -9.80
C ASN A 203 -0.80 -9.78 -9.53
N GLY A 204 -0.68 -9.27 -8.31
CA GLY A 204 -1.30 -8.00 -7.90
C GLY A 204 -2.79 -8.07 -7.58
N SER A 205 -3.37 -9.27 -7.55
CA SER A 205 -4.77 -9.51 -7.19
C SER A 205 -4.86 -10.29 -5.89
N GLU A 206 -5.61 -9.80 -4.92
CA GLU A 206 -5.99 -10.55 -3.72
C GLU A 206 -6.87 -11.75 -4.14
N ILE A 207 -6.41 -12.97 -3.86
CA ILE A 207 -7.11 -14.21 -4.21
C ILE A 207 -7.59 -15.00 -2.99
N ALA A 208 -7.09 -14.68 -1.80
CA ALA A 208 -7.59 -15.24 -0.56
C ALA A 208 -7.32 -14.30 0.60
N GLY A 209 -8.19 -14.33 1.60
CA GLY A 209 -8.04 -13.54 2.83
C GLY A 209 -8.50 -14.34 4.04
N GLY A 210 -7.84 -14.11 5.16
CA GLY A 210 -8.08 -14.89 6.38
C GLY A 210 -7.56 -14.21 7.64
N SER A 211 -8.00 -14.74 8.77
CA SER A 211 -7.44 -14.36 10.06
C SER A 211 -7.63 -15.43 11.12
N ILE A 212 -6.77 -15.37 12.13
CA ILE A 212 -7.00 -16.04 13.40
C ILE A 212 -8.14 -15.31 14.11
N ARG A 213 -9.05 -16.07 14.70
CA ARG A 213 -10.26 -15.55 15.33
C ARG A 213 -10.07 -15.41 16.83
N ILE A 214 -10.75 -14.41 17.38
CA ILE A 214 -10.82 -14.22 18.82
C ILE A 214 -11.65 -15.35 19.41
N HIS A 215 -11.08 -16.00 20.41
CA HIS A 215 -11.73 -17.05 21.20
C HIS A 215 -11.81 -16.68 22.69
N ASP A 216 -11.29 -15.51 23.08
CA ASP A 216 -11.35 -14.96 24.43
C ASP A 216 -12.40 -13.84 24.48
N SER A 217 -13.42 -14.01 25.33
CA SER A 217 -14.54 -13.08 25.46
C SER A 217 -14.11 -11.69 25.97
N SER A 218 -13.08 -11.62 26.82
CA SER A 218 -12.56 -10.35 27.34
C SER A 218 -11.87 -9.54 26.25
N VAL A 219 -11.13 -10.20 25.36
CA VAL A 219 -10.51 -9.57 24.19
C VAL A 219 -11.58 -9.10 23.22
N GLN A 220 -12.59 -9.93 22.93
CA GLN A 220 -13.69 -9.57 22.03
C GLN A 220 -14.47 -8.34 22.54
N ALA A 221 -14.77 -8.30 23.84
CA ALA A 221 -15.43 -7.17 24.47
C ALA A 221 -14.58 -5.89 24.36
N SER A 222 -13.26 -6.01 24.54
CA SER A 222 -12.34 -4.87 24.42
C SER A 222 -12.33 -4.28 23.00
N ILE A 223 -12.35 -5.12 21.97
CA ILE A 223 -12.43 -4.67 20.58
C ILE A 223 -13.78 -4.01 20.29
N PHE A 224 -14.90 -4.56 20.78
CA PHE A 224 -16.20 -3.92 20.61
C PHE A 224 -16.28 -2.54 21.26
N ARG A 225 -15.69 -2.36 22.45
CA ARG A 225 -15.56 -1.04 23.08
C ARG A 225 -14.78 -0.06 22.20
N LEU A 226 -13.64 -0.48 21.65
CA LEU A 226 -12.83 0.36 20.74
C LEU A 226 -13.58 0.74 19.46
N LEU A 227 -14.39 -0.19 18.94
CA LEU A 227 -15.25 0.04 17.78
C LEU A 227 -16.51 0.84 18.11
N LYS A 228 -16.71 1.24 19.37
CA LYS A 228 -17.91 1.93 19.87
C LYS A 228 -19.20 1.15 19.62
N ILE A 229 -19.13 -0.19 19.69
CA ILE A 229 -20.30 -1.07 19.63
C ILE A 229 -20.78 -1.28 21.07
N SER A 230 -22.03 -0.90 21.35
CA SER A 230 -22.62 -1.06 22.69
C SER A 230 -22.83 -2.55 23.01
N ASP A 231 -22.91 -2.90 24.30
CA ASP A 231 -23.17 -4.28 24.71
C ASP A 231 -24.51 -4.80 24.17
N ASP A 232 -25.53 -3.94 24.12
CA ASP A 232 -26.84 -4.27 23.56
C ASP A 232 -26.77 -4.51 22.05
N ASP A 233 -26.03 -3.66 21.31
CA ASP A 233 -25.82 -3.87 19.87
C ASP A 233 -24.98 -5.12 19.59
N ALA A 234 -23.96 -5.37 20.41
CA ALA A 234 -23.12 -6.55 20.30
C ALA A 234 -23.93 -7.83 20.54
N LYS A 235 -24.78 -7.86 21.57
CA LYS A 235 -25.71 -8.97 21.83
C LYS A 235 -26.75 -9.12 20.72
N MET A 236 -27.32 -8.02 20.24
CA MET A 236 -28.34 -8.07 19.19
C MET A 236 -27.78 -8.60 17.86
N ARG A 237 -26.57 -8.17 17.48
CA ARG A 237 -25.95 -8.52 16.20
C ARG A 237 -25.17 -9.84 16.25
N PHE A 238 -24.54 -10.12 17.39
CA PHE A 238 -23.54 -11.19 17.53
C PHE A 238 -23.75 -12.06 18.78
N GLY A 239 -24.90 -11.97 19.46
CA GLY A 239 -25.16 -12.68 20.71
C GLY A 239 -24.95 -14.19 20.62
N PHE A 240 -25.40 -14.82 19.52
CA PHE A 240 -25.18 -16.25 19.29
C PHE A 240 -23.69 -16.63 19.28
N PHE A 241 -22.82 -15.75 18.78
CA PHE A 241 -21.38 -15.97 18.72
C PHE A 241 -20.74 -15.69 20.08
N LEU A 242 -21.15 -14.62 20.76
CA LEU A 242 -20.65 -14.27 22.09
C LEU A 242 -20.98 -15.36 23.11
N ASP A 243 -22.20 -15.89 23.09
CA ASP A 243 -22.61 -17.01 23.95
C ASP A 243 -21.75 -18.24 23.66
N ALA A 244 -21.46 -18.54 22.39
CA ALA A 244 -20.61 -19.67 22.01
C ALA A 244 -19.17 -19.56 22.55
N LEU A 245 -18.62 -18.34 22.69
CA LEU A 245 -17.29 -18.12 23.27
C LEU A 245 -17.21 -18.63 24.72
N GLU A 246 -18.32 -18.64 25.46
CA GLU A 246 -18.36 -19.05 26.88
C GLU A 246 -18.31 -20.57 27.08
N TYR A 247 -18.63 -21.37 26.06
CA TYR A 247 -18.68 -22.84 26.16
C TYR A 247 -17.37 -23.54 25.79
N GLY A 248 -16.23 -22.86 26.00
CA GLY A 248 -14.90 -23.41 25.73
C GLY A 248 -14.55 -23.41 24.24
N THR A 249 -14.78 -22.29 23.56
CA THR A 249 -14.40 -22.12 22.15
C THR A 249 -12.87 -22.30 21.99
N PRO A 250 -12.40 -23.22 21.12
CA PRO A 250 -10.98 -23.43 20.93
C PRO A 250 -10.35 -22.27 20.14
N PRO A 251 -9.01 -22.08 20.20
CA PRO A 251 -8.29 -21.26 19.24
C PRO A 251 -8.59 -21.75 17.81
N HIS A 252 -9.02 -20.84 16.94
CA HIS A 252 -9.43 -21.17 15.59
C HIS A 252 -9.07 -20.04 14.62
N GLY A 253 -8.98 -20.40 13.33
CA GLY A 253 -8.64 -19.48 12.25
C GLY A 253 -9.21 -20.02 10.95
N GLY A 254 -9.24 -19.17 9.93
CA GLY A 254 -9.76 -19.58 8.63
C GLY A 254 -9.18 -18.74 7.50
N ILE A 255 -9.48 -19.18 6.28
CA ILE A 255 -9.15 -18.47 5.06
C ILE A 255 -10.25 -18.76 4.03
N ALA A 256 -10.57 -17.78 3.21
CA ALA A 256 -11.51 -17.93 2.10
C ALA A 256 -10.80 -17.56 0.80
N PHE A 257 -10.98 -18.38 -0.25
CA PHE A 257 -10.41 -18.16 -1.58
C PHE A 257 -11.48 -17.62 -2.53
N GLY A 258 -11.12 -16.61 -3.32
CA GLY A 258 -11.91 -16.14 -4.46
C GLY A 258 -11.69 -17.04 -5.67
N LEU A 259 -12.40 -18.17 -5.73
CA LEU A 259 -12.22 -19.19 -6.76
C LEU A 259 -12.33 -18.63 -8.18
N ASP A 260 -13.34 -17.81 -8.46
CA ASP A 260 -13.55 -17.23 -9.80
C ASP A 260 -12.38 -16.36 -10.24
N ARG A 261 -11.79 -15.59 -9.31
CA ARG A 261 -10.62 -14.75 -9.58
C ARG A 261 -9.38 -15.60 -9.87
N ILE A 262 -9.19 -16.68 -9.12
CA ILE A 262 -8.08 -17.62 -9.36
C ILE A 262 -8.22 -18.23 -10.75
N ILE A 263 -9.41 -18.71 -11.11
CA ILE A 263 -9.65 -19.33 -12.42
C ILE A 263 -9.44 -18.31 -13.54
N ALA A 264 -9.95 -17.08 -13.40
CA ALA A 264 -9.77 -16.02 -14.40
C ALA A 264 -8.28 -15.72 -14.64
N ILE A 265 -7.48 -15.57 -13.58
CA ILE A 265 -6.04 -15.34 -13.70
C ILE A 265 -5.33 -16.53 -14.38
N LEU A 266 -5.66 -17.76 -13.98
CA LEU A 266 -5.04 -18.97 -14.54
C LEU A 266 -5.43 -19.21 -16.01
N ALA A 267 -6.64 -18.82 -16.40
CA ALA A 267 -7.13 -18.89 -17.76
C ALA A 267 -6.65 -17.72 -18.64
N GLY A 268 -6.05 -16.68 -18.04
CA GLY A 268 -5.66 -15.46 -18.75
C GLY A 268 -6.87 -14.59 -19.13
N GLU A 269 -8.00 -14.75 -18.47
CA GLU A 269 -9.23 -14.00 -18.74
C GLU A 269 -9.25 -12.67 -17.98
N PRO A 270 -9.60 -11.55 -18.63
CA PRO A 270 -9.59 -10.23 -18.01
C PRO A 270 -10.75 -10.00 -17.03
N SER A 271 -11.76 -10.88 -17.04
CA SER A 271 -12.98 -10.74 -16.24
C SER A 271 -13.39 -12.08 -15.63
N ILE A 272 -13.83 -12.05 -14.37
CA ILE A 272 -14.38 -13.23 -13.68
C ILE A 272 -15.67 -13.74 -14.34
N ARG A 273 -16.35 -12.92 -15.14
CA ARG A 273 -17.58 -13.32 -15.84
C ARG A 273 -17.31 -14.39 -16.89
N ASP A 274 -16.12 -14.41 -17.46
CA ASP A 274 -15.76 -15.33 -18.54
C ASP A 274 -15.43 -16.75 -18.03
N VAL A 275 -15.33 -16.91 -16.70
CA VAL A 275 -15.13 -18.22 -16.04
C VAL A 275 -16.39 -18.73 -15.33
N MET A 276 -17.50 -18.01 -15.45
CA MET A 276 -18.80 -18.38 -14.89
C MET A 276 -19.75 -18.79 -16.02
N ALA A 277 -20.46 -19.91 -15.83
CA ALA A 277 -21.39 -20.40 -16.86
C ALA A 277 -22.57 -19.43 -17.10
N PHE A 278 -23.04 -18.75 -16.05
CA PHE A 278 -24.16 -17.80 -16.08
C PHE A 278 -23.87 -16.61 -15.15
N PRO A 279 -23.04 -15.63 -15.58
CA PRO A 279 -22.54 -14.52 -14.77
C PRO A 279 -23.54 -13.38 -14.52
#